data_AF-A0A6A7C007-F1
#
_entry.id   AF-A0A6A7C007-F1
#
_cell.length_a   1.000
_cell.length_b   1.000
_cell.length_c   1.000
_cell.angle_alpha   90.00
_cell.angle_beta   90.00
_cell.angle_gamma   90.00
#
_symmetry.space_group_name_H-M   'P 1'
#
loop_
_entity.id
_entity.type
_entity.pdbx_description
1 polymer ?
#
loop_
_entity_poly.entity_id
_entity_poly.type
_entity_poly.pdbx_seq_one_letter_code
_entity_poly.pdbx_strand_id
1 'polypeptide(L)'
;PSQVFNQQDHKAQFVSCLVTTTTDLVQHIWPNSANADPLPLDKFIEEVLRRSRMSYSTLQTALYYIADDEDNHPHPQQKRPHQKQLPSPLLCGRRMFLTALILATKYLQDKTYSLKAWSKMSGLRIAEIVALERLFLQTVQWNLHIPATKFRCFTSSILKYT
;
A
#
# COMPACT_ATOMS: atom_id res chain seq x y z
N PRO A 1 -27.34 -17.13 20.47
CA PRO A 1 -27.07 -16.94 19.01
C PRO A 1 -26.73 -15.50 18.57
N SER A 2 -26.66 -14.51 19.47
CA SER A 2 -26.65 -13.08 19.11
C SER A 2 -25.26 -12.40 19.11
N GLN A 3 -24.16 -13.10 19.41
CA GLN A 3 -22.84 -12.46 19.56
C GLN A 3 -21.95 -12.48 18.29
N VAL A 4 -22.33 -13.22 17.25
CA VAL A 4 -21.49 -13.38 16.04
C VAL A 4 -21.69 -12.23 15.05
N PHE A 5 -22.87 -11.59 15.05
CA PHE A 5 -23.23 -10.55 14.06
C PHE A 5 -22.47 -9.23 14.28
N ASN A 6 -22.23 -8.86 15.55
CA ASN A 6 -21.58 -7.59 15.89
C ASN A 6 -20.09 -7.54 15.47
N GLN A 7 -19.41 -8.70 15.50
CA GLN A 7 -17.97 -8.76 15.23
C GLN A 7 -17.62 -8.63 13.75
N GLN A 8 -18.54 -8.98 12.85
CA GLN A 8 -18.39 -8.78 11.41
C GLN A 8 -18.63 -7.31 11.02
N ASP A 9 -19.59 -6.64 11.64
CA ASP A 9 -19.86 -5.21 11.43
C ASP A 9 -18.70 -4.34 11.93
N HIS A 10 -18.18 -4.60 13.13
CA HIS A 10 -17.00 -3.88 13.63
C HIS A 10 -15.77 -4.08 12.73
N LYS A 11 -15.60 -5.29 12.20
CA LYS A 11 -14.51 -5.58 11.26
C LYS A 11 -14.71 -4.85 9.92
N ALA A 12 -15.94 -4.78 9.41
CA ALA A 12 -16.24 -4.07 8.16
C ALA A 12 -16.07 -2.55 8.30
N GLN A 13 -16.55 -1.95 9.39
CA GLN A 13 -16.36 -0.52 9.69
C GLN A 13 -14.88 -0.17 9.85
N PHE A 14 -14.12 -1.04 10.50
CA PHE A 14 -12.68 -0.87 10.66
C PHE A 14 -11.92 -0.98 9.33
N VAL A 15 -12.29 -1.94 8.48
CA VAL A 15 -11.74 -2.06 7.12
C VAL A 15 -12.07 -0.82 6.30
N SER A 16 -13.30 -0.31 6.38
CA SER A 16 -13.71 0.92 5.71
C SER A 16 -12.87 2.11 6.15
N CYS A 17 -12.69 2.30 7.46
CA CYS A 17 -11.87 3.41 7.96
C CYS A 17 -10.40 3.28 7.54
N LEU A 18 -9.83 2.07 7.53
CA LEU A 18 -8.48 1.84 7.02
C LEU A 18 -8.35 2.11 5.52
N VAL A 19 -9.36 1.75 4.73
CA VAL A 19 -9.38 2.07 3.29
C VAL A 19 -9.36 3.59 3.12
N THR A 20 -10.15 4.32 3.92
CA THR A 20 -10.14 5.78 3.95
C THR A 20 -8.76 6.32 4.34
N THR A 21 -8.18 5.89 5.47
CA THR A 21 -6.84 6.35 5.91
C THR A 21 -5.74 6.01 4.91
N THR A 22 -5.80 4.83 4.28
CA THR A 22 -4.86 4.43 3.23
C THR A 22 -5.00 5.34 2.02
N THR A 23 -6.24 5.63 1.63
CA THR A 23 -6.54 6.52 0.51
C THR A 23 -6.02 7.93 0.81
N ASP A 24 -6.29 8.45 2.00
CA ASP A 24 -5.83 9.77 2.44
C ASP A 24 -4.30 9.86 2.48
N LEU A 25 -3.64 8.84 3.04
CA LEU A 25 -2.17 8.77 3.09
C LEU A 25 -1.58 8.73 1.67
N VAL A 26 -2.09 7.86 0.79
CA VAL A 26 -1.60 7.77 -0.58
C VAL A 26 -1.89 9.04 -1.37
N GLN A 27 -3.01 9.71 -1.13
CA GLN A 27 -3.35 11.00 -1.74
C GLN A 27 -2.47 12.14 -1.22
N HIS A 28 -2.10 12.12 0.07
CA HIS A 28 -1.19 13.09 0.65
C HIS A 28 0.19 13.02 -0.01
N ILE A 29 0.71 11.82 -0.20
CA ILE A 29 2.03 11.56 -0.80
C ILE A 29 2.02 11.78 -2.32
N TRP A 30 0.95 11.33 -2.99
CA TRP A 30 0.79 11.44 -4.44
C TRP A 30 -0.53 12.13 -4.81
N PRO A 31 -0.64 13.46 -4.67
CA PRO A 31 -1.87 14.22 -4.93
C PRO A 31 -2.40 14.06 -6.37
N ASN A 32 -1.50 13.79 -7.33
CA ASN A 32 -1.87 13.55 -8.73
C ASN A 32 -2.38 12.12 -9.02
N SER A 33 -2.32 11.19 -8.05
CA SER A 33 -2.71 9.78 -8.25
C SER A 33 -4.22 9.55 -8.33
N ALA A 34 -5.04 10.53 -7.96
CA ALA A 34 -6.49 10.45 -8.04
C ALA A 34 -7.01 10.50 -9.49
N ASN A 35 -6.31 11.22 -10.37
CA ASN A 35 -6.82 11.57 -11.72
C ASN A 35 -6.35 10.62 -12.84
N ALA A 36 -5.51 9.63 -12.55
CA ALA A 36 -4.78 8.88 -13.57
C ALA A 36 -5.50 7.63 -14.12
N ASP A 37 -6.58 7.17 -13.47
CA ASP A 37 -7.21 5.88 -13.79
C ASP A 37 -8.74 5.92 -13.57
N PRO A 38 -9.52 5.13 -14.34
CA PRO A 38 -10.98 5.15 -14.30
C PRO A 38 -11.61 4.52 -13.03
N LEU A 39 -10.83 3.78 -12.23
CA LEU A 39 -11.29 3.20 -10.96
C LEU A 39 -10.85 4.07 -9.78
N PRO A 40 -11.74 4.49 -8.87
CA PRO A 40 -11.34 5.20 -7.65
C PRO A 40 -10.36 4.38 -6.78
N LEU A 41 -9.39 5.04 -6.13
CA LEU A 41 -8.31 4.40 -5.36
C LEU A 41 -8.86 3.60 -4.16
N ASP A 42 -9.85 4.14 -3.48
CA ASP A 42 -10.63 3.48 -2.42
C ASP A 42 -11.25 2.18 -2.92
N LYS A 43 -11.87 2.17 -4.12
CA LYS A 43 -12.46 0.97 -4.73
C LYS A 43 -11.41 -0.07 -5.11
N PHE A 44 -10.25 0.39 -5.58
CA PHE A 44 -9.12 -0.50 -5.85
C PHE A 44 -8.60 -1.16 -4.57
N ILE A 45 -8.36 -0.38 -3.52
CA ILE A 45 -7.88 -0.88 -2.22
C ILE A 45 -8.93 -1.84 -1.62
N GLU A 46 -10.20 -1.45 -1.62
CA GLU A 46 -11.31 -2.27 -1.12
C GLU A 46 -11.37 -3.62 -1.85
N GLU A 47 -11.28 -3.63 -3.19
CA GLU A 47 -11.32 -4.86 -3.98
C GLU A 47 -10.07 -5.73 -3.79
N VAL A 48 -8.89 -5.13 -3.66
CA VAL A 48 -7.64 -5.84 -3.37
C VAL A 48 -7.69 -6.47 -1.98
N LEU A 49 -8.16 -5.74 -0.97
CA LEU A 49 -8.32 -6.27 0.40
C LEU A 49 -9.38 -7.37 0.45
N ARG A 50 -10.51 -7.18 -0.23
CA ARG A 50 -11.59 -8.18 -0.31
C ARG A 50 -11.12 -9.48 -0.96
N ARG A 51 -10.33 -9.41 -2.03
CA ARG A 51 -9.89 -10.61 -2.79
C ARG A 51 -8.67 -11.31 -2.18
N SER A 52 -7.78 -10.57 -1.53
CA SER A 52 -6.50 -11.11 -1.04
C SER A 52 -6.60 -11.82 0.30
N ARG A 53 -7.74 -11.73 1.01
CA ARG A 53 -7.96 -12.34 2.35
C ARG A 53 -6.84 -12.00 3.35
N MET A 54 -6.15 -10.89 3.18
CA MET A 54 -4.96 -10.60 3.98
C MET A 54 -5.30 -10.23 5.42
N SER A 55 -4.36 -10.52 6.32
CA SER A 55 -4.46 -10.09 7.70
C SER A 55 -4.27 -8.57 7.80
N TYR A 56 -4.92 -7.98 8.80
CA TYR A 56 -4.78 -6.56 9.13
C TYR A 56 -3.32 -6.13 9.27
N SER A 57 -2.51 -6.93 9.96
CA SER A 57 -1.08 -6.67 10.16
C SER A 57 -0.29 -6.59 8.86
N THR A 58 -0.73 -7.30 7.81
CA THR A 58 -0.10 -7.23 6.48
C THR A 58 -0.36 -5.87 5.83
N LEU A 59 -1.59 -5.36 5.92
CA LEU A 59 -1.93 -4.02 5.41
C LEU A 59 -1.18 -2.93 6.19
N GLN A 60 -1.12 -3.02 7.51
CA GLN A 60 -0.36 -2.07 8.33
C GLN A 60 1.12 -2.06 7.99
N THR A 61 1.69 -3.24 7.69
CA THR A 61 3.08 -3.38 7.25
C THR A 61 3.29 -2.71 5.89
N ALA A 62 2.35 -2.88 4.95
CA ALA A 62 2.40 -2.19 3.67
C ALA A 62 2.33 -0.67 3.82
N LEU A 63 1.44 -0.18 4.70
CA LEU A 63 1.32 1.24 5.02
C LEU A 63 2.59 1.78 5.68
N TYR A 64 3.21 1.00 6.57
CA TYR A 64 4.49 1.37 7.17
C TYR A 64 5.56 1.54 6.10
N TYR A 65 5.66 0.60 5.14
CA TYR A 65 6.65 0.71 4.07
C TYR A 65 6.45 1.97 3.21
N ILE A 66 5.22 2.41 2.99
CA ILE A 66 4.92 3.64 2.24
C ILE A 66 5.30 4.87 3.07
N ALA A 67 5.00 4.88 4.37
CA ALA A 67 5.31 6.00 5.26
C ALA A 67 6.83 6.11 5.57
N ASP A 68 7.55 5.00 5.61
CA ASP A 68 9.01 4.96 5.79
C ASP A 68 9.74 5.40 4.50
N ASP A 69 9.16 5.14 3.33
CA ASP A 69 9.64 5.64 2.03
C ASP A 69 9.62 7.18 1.97
N GLU A 70 8.62 7.83 2.59
CA GLU A 70 8.54 9.30 2.71
C GLU A 70 9.66 9.90 3.56
N ASP A 71 9.95 9.32 4.73
CA ASP A 71 10.97 9.86 5.65
C ASP A 71 12.39 9.70 5.08
N ASN A 72 12.60 8.65 4.27
CA ASN A 72 13.88 8.40 3.60
C ASN A 72 14.04 9.10 2.25
N HIS A 73 12.96 9.57 1.62
CA HIS A 73 13.03 10.21 0.29
C HIS A 73 12.42 11.62 0.30
N PRO A 74 13.23 12.69 0.19
CA PRO A 74 12.69 14.02 -0.01
C PRO A 74 11.91 14.04 -1.33
N HIS A 75 10.62 14.36 -1.23
CA HIS A 75 9.67 14.67 -2.28
C HIS A 75 10.32 14.89 -3.67
N PRO A 76 9.90 14.17 -4.73
CA PRO A 76 10.44 14.39 -6.08
C PRO A 76 10.13 15.78 -6.67
N GLN A 77 9.46 16.67 -5.92
CA GLN A 77 9.21 18.04 -6.32
C GLN A 77 10.40 19.00 -6.13
N GLN A 78 11.50 18.61 -5.47
CA GLN A 78 12.56 19.57 -5.12
C GLN A 78 13.88 19.48 -5.89
N LYS A 79 13.97 18.77 -7.04
CA LYS A 79 15.24 18.71 -7.81
C LYS A 79 15.10 18.94 -9.32
N ARG A 80 15.47 20.19 -9.69
CA ARG A 80 15.97 20.74 -10.99
C ARG A 80 14.93 21.11 -12.08
N PRO A 81 14.87 22.40 -12.51
CA PRO A 81 13.87 22.89 -13.48
C PRO A 81 14.05 22.45 -14.95
N HIS A 82 14.89 21.46 -15.27
CA HIS A 82 15.28 21.18 -16.68
C HIS A 82 15.29 19.71 -17.13
N GLN A 83 14.81 18.75 -16.34
CA GLN A 83 14.60 17.38 -16.85
C GLN A 83 13.14 17.17 -17.23
N LYS A 84 12.89 16.97 -18.54
CA LYS A 84 11.62 16.44 -19.07
C LYS A 84 11.12 15.33 -18.13
N GLN A 85 10.00 15.59 -17.45
CA GLN A 85 9.38 14.62 -16.55
C GLN A 85 8.89 13.45 -17.39
N LEU A 86 9.74 12.44 -17.59
CA LEU A 86 9.24 11.11 -17.88
C LEU A 86 8.52 10.67 -16.60
N PRO A 87 7.25 10.24 -16.65
CA PRO A 87 6.56 9.78 -15.46
C PRO A 87 7.30 8.57 -14.92
N SER A 88 8.13 8.78 -13.90
CA SER A 88 8.73 7.69 -13.15
C SER A 88 7.58 6.87 -12.59
N PRO A 89 7.57 5.53 -12.75
CA PRO A 89 6.50 4.68 -12.22
C PRO A 89 6.31 4.81 -10.69
N LEU A 90 7.30 5.39 -10.00
CA LEU A 90 7.29 5.83 -8.60
C LEU A 90 6.31 6.98 -8.29
N LEU A 91 5.80 7.69 -9.29
CA LEU A 91 4.88 8.81 -9.10
C LEU A 91 3.40 8.38 -9.05
N CYS A 92 3.13 7.08 -9.15
CA CYS A 92 1.77 6.55 -9.11
C CYS A 92 1.51 5.88 -7.75
N GLY A 93 0.82 6.59 -6.85
CA GLY A 93 0.50 6.11 -5.51
C GLY A 93 -0.22 4.76 -5.50
N ARG A 94 -1.09 4.49 -6.49
CA ARG A 94 -1.74 3.17 -6.68
C ARG A 94 -0.73 2.03 -6.84
N ARG A 95 0.31 2.25 -7.66
CA ARG A 95 1.33 1.25 -7.97
C ARG A 95 2.28 1.05 -6.80
N MET A 96 2.64 2.13 -6.11
CA MET A 96 3.46 2.07 -4.90
C MET A 96 2.72 1.34 -3.78
N PHE A 97 1.44 1.66 -3.57
CA PHE A 97 0.59 0.93 -2.63
C PHE A 97 0.51 -0.57 -2.95
N LEU A 98 0.18 -0.92 -4.21
CA LEU A 98 0.12 -2.32 -4.62
C LEU A 98 1.47 -3.03 -4.39
N THR A 99 2.58 -2.36 -4.70
CA THR A 99 3.91 -2.96 -4.55
C THR A 99 4.29 -3.18 -3.09
N ALA A 100 4.08 -2.17 -2.25
CA ALA A 100 4.27 -2.28 -0.81
C ALA A 100 3.42 -3.42 -0.22
N LEU A 101 2.19 -3.57 -0.71
CA LEU A 101 1.28 -4.62 -0.30
C LEU A 101 1.76 -6.01 -0.72
N ILE A 102 2.23 -6.18 -1.95
CA ILE A 102 2.79 -7.46 -2.42
C ILE A 102 4.03 -7.83 -1.60
N LEU A 103 4.92 -6.86 -1.32
CA LEU A 103 6.12 -7.09 -0.52
C LEU A 103 5.78 -7.44 0.94
N ALA A 104 4.85 -6.74 1.57
CA ALA A 104 4.36 -7.07 2.91
C ALA A 104 3.79 -8.50 2.95
N THR A 105 3.02 -8.88 1.94
CA THR A 105 2.50 -10.25 1.81
C THR A 105 3.62 -11.28 1.73
N LYS A 106 4.61 -11.03 0.87
CA LYS A 106 5.79 -11.92 0.69
C LYS A 106 6.64 -12.03 1.94
N TYR A 107 6.71 -10.98 2.73
CA TYR A 107 7.49 -10.96 3.95
C TYR A 107 6.81 -11.69 5.12
N LEU A 108 5.48 -11.56 5.24
CA LEU A 108 4.74 -12.05 6.41
C LEU A 108 4.06 -13.40 6.21
N GLN A 109 3.83 -13.84 4.96
CA GLN A 109 3.06 -15.04 4.67
C GLN A 109 3.90 -16.07 3.93
N ASP A 110 3.97 -17.29 4.47
CA ASP A 110 4.66 -18.42 3.82
C ASP A 110 4.05 -18.80 2.47
N LYS A 111 2.74 -18.56 2.31
CA LYS A 111 2.00 -18.78 1.07
C LYS A 111 1.52 -17.45 0.51
N THR A 112 2.17 -17.00 -0.54
CA THR A 112 1.76 -15.79 -1.26
C THR A 112 1.11 -16.09 -2.60
N TYR A 113 0.25 -15.19 -3.06
CA TYR A 113 -0.31 -15.29 -4.40
C TYR A 113 0.79 -15.18 -5.46
N SER A 114 0.65 -15.98 -6.52
CA SER A 114 1.54 -15.89 -7.68
C SER A 114 1.44 -14.52 -8.36
N LEU A 115 2.50 -14.10 -9.06
CA LEU A 115 2.49 -12.88 -9.85
C LEU A 115 1.36 -12.85 -10.90
N LYS A 116 0.94 -14.02 -11.41
CA LYS A 116 -0.22 -14.14 -12.31
C LYS A 116 -1.53 -13.74 -11.62
N ALA A 117 -1.70 -14.12 -10.36
CA ALA A 117 -2.87 -13.74 -9.58
C ALA A 117 -2.86 -12.23 -9.27
N TRP A 118 -1.70 -11.67 -8.88
CA TRP A 118 -1.56 -10.23 -8.67
C TRP A 118 -1.81 -9.42 -9.94
N SER A 119 -1.32 -9.89 -11.10
CA SER A 119 -1.61 -9.30 -12.40
C SER A 119 -3.11 -9.30 -12.72
N LYS A 120 -3.80 -10.40 -12.44
CA LYS A 120 -5.27 -10.49 -12.62
C LYS A 120 -6.04 -9.57 -11.66
N MET A 121 -5.55 -9.38 -10.43
CA MET A 121 -6.20 -8.53 -9.43
C MET A 121 -5.99 -7.04 -9.72
N SER A 122 -4.79 -6.64 -10.15
CA SER A 122 -4.45 -5.23 -10.36
C SER A 122 -4.66 -4.72 -11.78
N GLY A 123 -4.77 -5.64 -12.76
CA GLY A 123 -4.77 -5.29 -14.18
C GLY A 123 -3.38 -4.94 -14.75
N LEU A 124 -2.32 -4.94 -13.92
CA LEU A 124 -0.96 -4.65 -14.37
C LEU A 124 -0.32 -5.88 -15.02
N ARG A 125 0.60 -5.64 -15.97
CA ARG A 125 1.39 -6.72 -16.56
C ARG A 125 2.35 -7.29 -15.51
N ILE A 126 2.61 -8.61 -15.58
CA ILE A 126 3.55 -9.27 -14.66
C ILE A 126 4.94 -8.60 -14.69
N ALA A 127 5.45 -8.26 -15.88
CA ALA A 127 6.74 -7.59 -16.02
C ALA A 127 6.78 -6.22 -15.31
N GLU A 128 5.66 -5.52 -15.30
CA GLU A 128 5.51 -4.23 -14.63
C GLU A 128 5.47 -4.39 -13.11
N ILE A 129 4.73 -5.38 -12.60
CA ILE A 129 4.73 -5.72 -11.17
C ILE A 129 6.15 -6.06 -10.70
N VAL A 130 6.87 -6.92 -11.44
CA VAL A 130 8.25 -7.30 -11.09
C VAL A 130 9.21 -6.11 -11.16
N ALA A 131 9.02 -5.19 -12.11
CA ALA A 131 9.82 -3.97 -12.18
C ALA A 131 9.56 -3.06 -10.98
N LEU A 132 8.29 -2.87 -10.60
CA LEU A 132 7.91 -2.09 -9.44
C LEU A 132 8.45 -2.68 -8.13
N GLU A 133 8.37 -4.00 -7.95
CA GLU A 133 8.94 -4.69 -6.77
C GLU A 133 10.42 -4.40 -6.62
N ARG A 134 11.21 -4.58 -7.68
CA ARG A 134 12.65 -4.33 -7.65
C ARG A 134 12.95 -2.87 -7.33
N LEU A 135 12.19 -1.96 -7.92
CA LEU A 135 12.37 -0.53 -7.71
C LEU A 135 12.06 -0.14 -6.27
N PHE A 136 10.95 -0.62 -5.71
CA PHE A 136 10.57 -0.39 -4.32
C PHE A 136 11.61 -0.95 -3.34
N LEU A 137 12.06 -2.18 -3.57
CA LEU A 137 13.11 -2.83 -2.76
C LEU A 137 14.43 -2.07 -2.78
N GLN A 138 14.78 -1.45 -3.91
CA GLN A 138 15.94 -0.57 -3.99
C GLN A 138 15.72 0.71 -3.17
N THR A 139 14.52 1.30 -3.20
CA THR A 139 14.23 2.51 -2.42
C THR A 139 14.31 2.26 -0.92
N VAL A 140 13.74 1.16 -0.43
CA VAL A 140 13.80 0.77 0.99
C VAL A 140 15.10 0.04 1.37
N GLN A 141 16.09 0.02 0.48
CA GLN A 141 17.40 -0.61 0.68
C GLN A 141 17.33 -2.07 1.18
N TRP A 142 16.34 -2.83 0.70
CA TRP A 142 16.04 -4.21 1.13
C TRP A 142 15.74 -4.37 2.62
N ASN A 143 15.52 -3.28 3.36
CA ASN A 143 15.21 -3.28 4.77
C ASN A 143 13.71 -3.36 5.01
N LEU A 144 13.16 -4.57 4.90
CA LEU A 144 11.74 -4.84 5.17
C LEU A 144 11.45 -5.17 6.65
N HIS A 145 12.49 -5.36 7.47
CA HIS A 145 12.29 -5.75 8.85
C HIS A 145 11.83 -4.57 9.70
N ILE A 146 10.61 -4.66 10.23
CA ILE A 146 10.05 -3.69 11.16
C ILE A 146 10.14 -4.27 12.59
N PRO A 147 10.94 -3.67 13.49
CA PRO A 147 10.93 -4.05 14.90
C PRO A 147 9.54 -3.93 15.51
N ALA A 148 9.15 -4.87 16.38
CA ALA A 148 7.82 -4.89 16.99
C ALA A 148 7.47 -3.58 17.74
N THR A 149 8.47 -2.90 18.31
CA THR A 149 8.29 -1.58 18.95
C THR A 149 7.89 -0.51 17.94
N LYS A 150 8.60 -0.39 16.81
CA LYS A 150 8.26 0.53 15.71
C LYS A 150 6.89 0.22 15.12
N PHE A 151 6.62 -1.06 14.85
CA PHE A 151 5.33 -1.51 14.33
C PHE A 151 4.17 -1.10 15.25
N ARG A 152 4.29 -1.37 16.56
CA ARG A 152 3.28 -0.97 17.54
C ARG A 152 3.09 0.55 17.62
N CYS A 153 4.17 1.32 17.64
CA CYS A 153 4.11 2.78 17.64
C CYS A 153 3.37 3.30 16.40
N PHE A 154 3.73 2.79 15.22
CA PHE A 154 3.09 3.18 13.96
C PHE A 154 1.60 2.80 13.92
N THR A 155 1.26 1.57 14.32
CA THR A 155 -0.13 1.13 14.48
C THR A 155 -0.90 2.07 15.40
N SER A 156 -0.35 2.42 16.55
CA SER A 156 -1.00 3.36 17.48
C SER A 156 -1.16 4.76 16.89
N SER A 157 -0.23 5.22 16.05
CA SER A 157 -0.36 6.50 15.35
C SER A 157 -1.44 6.46 14.28
N ILE A 158 -1.47 5.44 13.41
CA ILE A 158 -2.52 5.27 12.39
C ILE A 158 -3.91 5.20 13.03
N LEU A 159 -4.06 4.45 14.12
CA LEU A 159 -5.33 4.31 14.82
C LEU A 159 -5.82 5.60 15.49
N LYS A 160 -4.97 6.61 15.68
CA LYS A 160 -5.38 7.94 16.18
C LYS A 160 -5.95 8.83 15.08
N TYR A 161 -5.65 8.53 13.81
CA TYR A 161 -6.23 9.21 12.65
C TYR A 161 -7.57 8.57 12.20
N THR A 162 -7.97 7.48 12.86
CA THR A 162 -9.22 6.70 12.66
C THR A 162 -10.24 7.11 13.72
#